data_AF-A0A9D9DSU5-F1
#
_entry.id   AF-A0A9D9DSU5-F1
#
_cell.length_a   1.000
_cell.length_b   1.000
_cell.length_c   1.000
_cell.angle_alpha   90.00
_cell.angle_beta   90.00
_cell.angle_gamma   90.00
#
_symmetry.space_group_name_H-M   'P 1'
#
loop_
_entity.id
_entity.type
_entity.pdbx_description
1 polymer ?
#
loop_
_entity_poly.entity_id
_entity_poly.type
_entity_poly.pdbx_seq_one_letter_code
_entity_poly.pdbx_strand_id
1 'polypeptide(L)' 'MQQILSFCQEAKSFTEILELTGLKDRESFKHTYIDPLIAAGKLRMTEPDTPTSRNQKYISTQE' A
#
# COMPACT_ATOMS: atom_id res chain seq x y z
N MET A 1 2.55 -4.07 10.36
CA MET A 1 2.01 -4.68 9.13
C MET A 1 0.49 -4.86 9.18
N GLN A 2 -0.09 -5.46 10.23
CA GLN A 2 -1.56 -5.63 10.33
C GLN A 2 -2.35 -4.33 10.23
N GLN A 3 -1.85 -3.23 10.82
CA GLN A 3 -2.45 -1.89 10.69
C GLN A 3 -2.62 -1.45 9.22
N ILE A 4 -1.61 -1.68 8.36
CA ILE A 4 -1.68 -1.33 6.93
C ILE A 4 -2.72 -2.18 6.22
N LEU A 5 -2.79 -3.48 6.52
CA LEU A 5 -3.76 -4.39 5.92
C LEU A 5 -5.19 -4.05 6.34
N SER A 6 -5.41 -3.74 7.62
CA SER A 6 -6.70 -3.27 8.14
C SER A 6 -7.07 -1.88 7.59
N PHE A 7 -6.08 -1.02 7.32
CA PHE A 7 -6.34 0.30 6.75
C PHE A 7 -6.61 0.24 5.24
N CYS A 8 -5.90 -0.63 4.51
CA CYS A 8 -6.11 -0.87 3.08
C CYS A 8 -7.31 -1.78 2.81
N GLN A 9 -8.19 -2.04 3.80
CA GLN A 9 -9.47 -2.72 3.56
C GLN A 9 -10.28 -2.03 2.47
N GLU A 10 -10.19 -0.71 2.42
CA GLU A 10 -10.68 0.11 1.32
C GLU A 10 -9.50 0.56 0.45
N ALA A 11 -9.78 0.94 -0.80
CA ALA A 11 -8.75 1.45 -1.70
C ALA A 11 -8.15 2.76 -1.14
N LYS A 12 -6.95 2.67 -0.57
CA LYS A 12 -6.22 3.78 0.03
C LYS A 12 -5.04 4.22 -0.81
N SER A 13 -4.82 5.52 -0.86
CA SER A 13 -3.67 6.09 -1.58
C SER A 13 -2.39 5.86 -0.78
N PHE A 14 -1.26 5.75 -1.48
CA PHE A 14 0.06 5.59 -0.84
C PHE A 14 0.33 6.63 0.26
N THR A 15 -0.06 7.88 0.01
CA THR A 15 0.12 8.99 0.96
C THR A 15 -0.65 8.77 2.26
N GLU A 16 -1.91 8.33 2.21
CA GLU A 16 -2.68 8.05 3.43
C GLU A 16 -2.05 6.94 4.26
N ILE A 17 -1.58 5.88 3.58
CA ILE A 17 -0.93 4.74 4.25
C ILE A 17 0.38 5.20 4.90
N LEU A 18 1.14 6.03 4.20
CA LEU A 18 2.38 6.60 4.70
C LEU A 18 2.13 7.49 5.93
N GLU A 19 1.14 8.37 5.87
CA GLU A 19 0.73 9.24 6.97
C GLU A 19 0.28 8.44 8.20
N LEU A 20 -0.47 7.35 8.00
CA LEU A 20 -0.87 6.44 9.08
C LEU A 20 0.34 5.84 9.82
N THR A 21 1.43 5.54 9.10
CA THR A 21 2.65 5.03 9.73
C THR A 21 3.53 6.12 10.34
N GLY A 22 3.25 7.40 10.05
CA GLY A 22 4.08 8.53 10.48
C GLY A 22 5.45 8.57 9.82
N LEU A 23 5.67 7.77 8.77
CA LEU A 23 6.94 7.70 8.06
C LEU A 23 6.99 8.83 7.01
N LYS A 24 8.17 9.44 6.84
CA LYS A 24 8.37 10.44 5.77
C LYS A 24 8.96 9.82 4.51
N ASP A 25 9.56 8.64 4.65
CA ASP A 25 10.42 8.03 3.66
C ASP A 25 9.63 7.09 2.73
N ARG A 26 9.29 7.59 1.55
CA ARG A 26 8.41 6.87 0.61
C ARG A 26 9.06 5.61 0.06
N GLU A 27 10.32 5.69 -0.37
CA GLU A 27 11.02 4.54 -0.94
C GLU A 27 11.24 3.44 0.09
N SER A 28 11.76 3.81 1.26
CA SER A 28 11.97 2.87 2.36
C SER A 28 10.66 2.24 2.80
N PHE A 29 9.59 3.03 2.90
CA PHE A 29 8.26 2.50 3.23
C PHE A 29 7.75 1.51 2.19
N LYS A 30 7.89 1.84 0.91
CA LYS A 30 7.46 0.96 -0.18
C LYS A 30 8.23 -0.36 -0.14
N HIS A 31 9.55 -0.32 -0.09
CA HIS A 31 10.39 -1.52 -0.07
C HIS A 31 10.23 -2.36 1.21
N THR A 32 10.00 -1.73 2.36
CA THR A 32 9.93 -2.43 3.65
C THR A 32 8.54 -2.97 3.95
N TYR A 33 7.48 -2.32 3.46
CA TYR A 33 6.10 -2.67 3.81
C TYR A 33 5.24 -3.01 2.60
N ILE A 34 5.19 -2.16 1.58
CA ILE A 34 4.27 -2.35 0.45
C ILE A 34 4.71 -3.52 -0.44
N ASP A 35 5.96 -3.52 -0.88
CA ASP A 35 6.54 -4.53 -1.77
C ASP A 35 6.41 -5.96 -1.19
N PRO A 36 6.80 -6.24 0.06
CA PRO A 36 6.63 -7.57 0.63
C PRO A 36 5.17 -7.96 0.84
N LEU A 37 4.26 -7.00 1.10
CA LEU A 37 2.82 -7.31 1.21
C LEU A 37 2.19 -7.64 -0.15
N ILE A 38 2.63 -6.97 -1.22
CA ILE A 38 2.23 -7.28 -2.59
C ILE A 38 2.80 -8.63 -3.03
N ALA A 39 4.08 -8.87 -2.77
CA ALA A 39 4.74 -10.14 -3.05
C ALA A 39 4.11 -11.31 -2.28
N ALA A 40 3.66 -11.07 -1.04
CA ALA A 40 2.93 -12.04 -0.23
C ALA A 40 1.45 -12.21 -0.65
N GLY A 41 0.95 -11.47 -1.64
CA GLY A 41 -0.43 -11.54 -2.10
C GLY A 41 -1.47 -10.98 -1.12
N LYS A 42 -1.05 -10.23 -0.10
CA LYS A 42 -1.92 -9.61 0.91
C LYS A 42 -2.37 -8.21 0.55
N LEU A 43 -1.68 -7.59 -0.41
CA LEU A 43 -1.95 -6.24 -0.88
C LEU A 43 -1.92 -6.22 -2.40
N ARG A 44 -2.78 -5.42 -3.01
CA ARG A 44 -2.88 -5.30 -4.46
C ARG A 44 -2.99 -3.85 -4.89
N MET A 45 -2.35 -3.54 -6.01
CA MET A 45 -2.50 -2.27 -6.72
C MET A 45 -3.81 -2.26 -7.51
N THR A 46 -4.54 -1.15 -7.47
CA THR A 46 -5.77 -0.98 -8.26
C THR A 46 -5.48 -0.68 -9.74
N GLU A 47 -4.39 0.06 -10.02
CA GLU A 47 -3.93 0.39 -11.37
C GLU A 47 -2.50 -0.17 -11.59
N PRO A 48 -2.35 -1.49 -11.84
CA PRO A 48 -1.04 -2.08 -12.05
C PRO A 48 -0.34 -1.59 -13.33
N ASP A 49 -1.10 -1.13 -14.32
CA ASP A 49 -0.59 -0.60 -15.59
C ASP A 49 0.11 0.76 -15.42
N THR A 50 -0.33 1.55 -14.44
CA THR A 50 0.20 2.89 -14.15
C THR A 50 0.58 3.04 -12.67
N PRO A 51 1.66 2.40 -12.21
CA PRO A 51 2.02 2.33 -10.79
C PRO A 51 2.40 3.68 -10.16
N THR A 52 2.75 4.67 -10.98
CA THR A 52 3.07 6.04 -10.57
C THR A 52 1.89 7.01 -10.71
N SER A 53 0.72 6.50 -11.14
CA SER A 53 -0.48 7.32 -11.30
C SER A 53 -0.89 7.93 -9.96
N ARG A 54 -1.35 9.18 -9.99
CA ARG A 54 -1.88 9.85 -8.79
C ARG A 54 -3.13 9.17 -8.22
N ASN A 55 -3.83 8.41 -9.06
CA ASN A 55 -5.03 7.67 -8.70
C ASN A 55 -4.69 6.26 -8.19
N GLN A 56 -3.40 5.88 -8.20
CA GLN A 56 -2.96 4.59 -7.74
C GLN A 56 -3.30 4.40 -6.25
N LYS A 57 -4.01 3.31 -5.98
CA LYS A 57 -4.42 2.92 -4.64
C LYS A 57 -4.02 1.49 -4.36
N TYR A 58 -3.96 1.18 -3.08
CA TYR A 58 -3.65 -0.14 -2.57
C TYR A 58 -4.84 -0.65 -1.78
N ILE A 59 -5.20 -1.90 -2.05
CA ILE A 59 -6.27 -2.61 -1.36
C ILE A 59 -5.73 -3.91 -0.79
N SER A 60 -6.12 -4.26 0.44
CA SER A 60 -5.80 -5.54 1.04
C SER A 60 -6.69 -6.61 0.42
N THR A 61 -6.05 -7.63 -0.12
CA THR A 61 -6.71 -8.87 -0.50
C THR A 61 -6.85 -9.67 0.79
N GLN A 62 -7.96 -9.44 1.50
CA GLN A 62 -8.40 -10.35 2.54
C GLN A 62 -8.71 -11.69 1.88
N GLU A 63 -7.90 -12.69 2.19
CA GLU A 63 -8.28 -14.09 2.09
C GLU A 63 -8.81 -14.55 3.46
#